data_AF-A0A0P7CIY5-F1
#
_entry.id   AF-A0A0P7CIY5-F1
#
_cell.length_a   1.000
_cell.length_b   1.000
_cell.length_c   1.000
_cell.angle_alpha   90.00
_cell.angle_beta   90.00
_cell.angle_gamma   90.00
#
_symmetry.space_group_name_H-M   'P 1'
#
loop_
_entity.id
_entity.type
_entity.pdbx_description
1 polymer ?
#
loop_
_entity_poly.entity_id
_entity_poly.type
_entity_poly.pdbx_seq_one_letter_code
_entity_poly.pdbx_strand_id
1 'polypeptide(L)'
;MTLYGLAESQEIHVIGQNRLADQMRDLLRDNQIFGWRLHELPAEQTPVHALYALLSVRSANLLQLVPFLSVEEVAAVPDDTLLELRGLGQGALAEIRSALADPSLRAFAGMLTAPGSEPSSEGSDHSSGDGIAARLRPEHRLRYRDFLRGLAAAGLPAASVDRILNSISAEPVPPADPIVEDILQSANATDLLDYYTDTHEHVALDAFGAPLRPPFLDR
;
A
#
# COMPACT_ATOMS: atom_id res chain seq x y z
N MET A 1 -3.40 6.40 -56.95
CA MET A 1 -2.90 6.03 -55.61
C MET A 1 -3.73 6.83 -54.62
N THR A 2 -4.73 6.19 -54.01
CA THR A 2 -5.73 6.86 -53.19
C THR A 2 -5.33 6.70 -51.73
N LEU A 3 -4.83 7.76 -51.12
CA LEU A 3 -4.60 7.85 -49.67
C LEU A 3 -5.94 8.27 -49.04
N TYR A 4 -6.65 7.31 -48.44
CA TYR A 4 -7.77 7.63 -47.55
C TYR A 4 -7.23 8.10 -46.21
N GLY A 5 -7.90 9.09 -45.63
CA GLY A 5 -7.45 9.93 -44.51
C GLY A 5 -6.88 9.15 -43.33
N LEU A 6 -5.95 9.81 -42.65
CA LEU A 6 -5.42 9.44 -41.34
C LEU A 6 -6.60 9.02 -40.46
N ALA A 7 -6.77 7.72 -40.22
CA ALA A 7 -7.65 7.27 -39.14
C ALA A 7 -7.08 7.90 -37.87
N GLU A 8 -7.82 8.82 -37.27
CA GLU A 8 -7.48 9.40 -35.97
C GLU A 8 -7.27 8.24 -35.00
N SER A 9 -6.01 7.98 -34.65
CA SER A 9 -5.65 6.94 -33.71
C SER A 9 -6.23 7.36 -32.36
N GLN A 10 -7.14 6.58 -31.81
CA GLN A 10 -7.72 6.82 -30.49
C GLN A 10 -6.80 6.20 -29.43
N GLU A 11 -6.46 6.95 -28.40
CA GLU A 11 -5.67 6.46 -27.27
C GLU A 11 -6.59 5.96 -26.16
N ILE A 12 -6.28 4.78 -25.63
CA ILE A 12 -7.00 4.19 -24.49
C ILE A 12 -6.02 3.87 -23.37
N HIS A 13 -6.42 4.20 -22.15
CA HIS A 13 -5.70 3.83 -20.94
C HIS A 13 -6.49 2.74 -20.19
N VAL A 14 -5.80 1.67 -19.80
CA VAL A 14 -6.41 0.53 -19.09
C VAL A 14 -5.99 0.58 -17.62
N ILE A 15 -6.96 0.68 -16.71
CA ILE A 15 -6.77 0.85 -15.26
C ILE A 15 -6.86 -0.51 -14.53
N GLY A 16 -5.99 -0.72 -13.53
CA GLY A 16 -6.06 -1.85 -12.60
C GLY A 16 -5.13 -3.05 -12.92
N GLN A 17 -4.98 -3.98 -11.96
CA GLN A 17 -4.03 -5.13 -12.05
C GLN A 17 -4.70 -6.50 -12.18
N ASN A 18 -5.92 -6.56 -12.71
CA ASN A 18 -6.55 -7.87 -12.93
C ASN A 18 -6.08 -8.48 -14.26
N ARG A 19 -6.21 -9.81 -14.37
CA ARG A 19 -5.80 -10.57 -15.56
C ARG A 19 -6.40 -10.04 -16.86
N LEU A 20 -7.63 -9.51 -16.82
CA LEU A 20 -8.28 -8.95 -17.99
C LEU A 20 -7.62 -7.63 -18.42
N ALA A 21 -7.24 -6.78 -17.47
CA ALA A 21 -6.52 -5.54 -17.75
C ALA A 21 -5.17 -5.82 -18.42
N ASP A 22 -4.45 -6.85 -17.96
CA ASP A 22 -3.17 -7.24 -18.58
C ASP A 22 -3.38 -7.78 -20.00
N GLN A 23 -4.36 -8.66 -20.19
CA GLN A 23 -4.73 -9.16 -21.52
C GLN A 23 -5.12 -8.03 -22.47
N MET A 24 -5.89 -7.05 -22.00
CA MET A 24 -6.27 -5.87 -22.78
C MET A 24 -5.06 -5.03 -23.16
N ARG A 25 -4.12 -4.80 -22.23
CA ARG A 25 -2.87 -4.08 -22.50
C ARG A 25 -2.04 -4.79 -23.57
N ASP A 26 -1.93 -6.12 -23.49
CA ASP A 26 -1.18 -6.92 -24.46
C ASP A 26 -1.81 -6.86 -25.86
N LEU A 27 -3.13 -7.03 -25.97
CA LEU A 27 -3.85 -6.91 -27.24
C LEU A 27 -3.68 -5.53 -27.90
N LEU A 28 -3.69 -4.46 -27.10
CA LEU A 28 -3.48 -3.10 -27.57
C LEU A 28 -2.01 -2.84 -27.97
N ARG A 29 -1.04 -3.39 -27.23
CA ARG A 29 0.40 -3.29 -27.56
C ARG A 29 0.74 -4.00 -28.86
N ASP A 30 0.11 -5.14 -29.10
CA ASP A 30 0.29 -5.93 -30.33
C ASP A 30 -0.44 -5.34 -31.56
N ASN A 31 -1.07 -4.16 -31.42
CA ASN A 31 -1.90 -3.50 -32.44
C ASN A 31 -3.01 -4.43 -32.99
N GLN A 32 -3.51 -5.36 -32.19
CA GLN A 32 -4.57 -6.29 -32.62
C GLN A 32 -5.94 -5.59 -32.72
N ILE A 33 -6.09 -4.42 -32.10
CA ILE A 33 -7.29 -3.60 -32.17
C ILE A 33 -7.02 -2.41 -33.10
N PHE A 34 -7.57 -2.47 -34.31
CA PHE A 34 -7.36 -1.44 -35.32
C PHE A 34 -7.93 -0.08 -34.88
N GLY A 35 -7.15 0.99 -35.05
CA GLY A 35 -7.54 2.37 -34.72
C GLY A 35 -7.36 2.76 -33.25
N TRP A 36 -6.96 1.83 -32.39
CA TRP A 36 -6.73 2.07 -30.97
C TRP A 36 -5.27 1.84 -30.60
N ARG A 37 -4.73 2.72 -29.76
CA ARG A 37 -3.38 2.58 -29.18
C ARG A 37 -3.44 2.66 -27.67
N LEU A 38 -2.59 1.86 -27.01
CA LEU A 38 -2.42 1.95 -25.57
C LEU A 38 -1.71 3.25 -25.21
N HIS A 39 -2.30 4.05 -24.32
CA HIS A 39 -1.62 5.14 -23.65
C HIS A 39 -0.67 4.57 -22.59
N GLU A 40 0.63 4.59 -22.88
CA GLU A 40 1.65 4.11 -21.96
C GLU A 40 1.93 5.13 -20.87
N LEU A 41 1.92 4.66 -19.62
CA LEU A 41 2.35 5.45 -18.48
C LEU A 41 3.87 5.46 -18.38
N PRO A 42 4.44 6.49 -17.74
CA PRO A 42 5.87 6.49 -17.43
C PRO A 42 6.26 5.25 -16.61
N ALA A 43 7.51 4.82 -16.78
CA ALA A 43 8.06 3.65 -16.09
C ALA A 43 8.19 3.90 -14.57
N GLU A 44 8.51 5.13 -14.18
CA GLU A 44 8.49 5.57 -12.79
C GLU A 44 7.07 6.01 -12.44
N GLN A 45 6.46 5.31 -11.50
CA GLN A 45 5.08 5.57 -11.07
C GLN A 45 5.05 5.86 -9.58
N THR A 46 4.34 6.93 -9.23
CA THR A 46 4.10 7.32 -7.85
C THR A 46 2.88 6.54 -7.35
N PRO A 47 2.95 5.81 -6.23
CA PRO A 47 1.78 5.13 -5.68
C PRO A 47 0.61 6.09 -5.40
N VAL A 48 -0.61 5.69 -5.76
CA VAL A 48 -1.81 6.55 -5.66
C VAL A 48 -2.11 7.02 -4.23
N HIS A 49 -1.68 6.27 -3.20
CA HIS A 49 -1.89 6.67 -1.80
C HIS A 49 -1.15 7.95 -1.43
N ALA A 50 -0.05 8.29 -2.13
CA ALA A 50 0.63 9.57 -1.96
C ALA A 50 -0.28 10.75 -2.36
N LEU A 51 -1.14 10.56 -3.38
CA LEU A 51 -2.15 11.54 -3.76
C LEU A 51 -3.24 11.68 -2.69
N TYR A 52 -3.71 10.58 -2.09
CA TYR A 52 -4.76 10.63 -1.06
C TYR A 52 -4.37 11.48 0.16
N ALA A 53 -3.08 11.52 0.50
CA ALA A 53 -2.58 12.34 1.60
C ALA A 53 -2.70 13.85 1.35
N LEU A 54 -2.82 14.27 0.08
CA LEU A 54 -2.94 15.68 -0.33
C LEU A 54 -4.39 16.11 -0.58
N LEU A 55 -5.32 15.17 -0.56
CA LEU A 55 -6.73 15.41 -0.82
C LEU A 55 -7.53 15.50 0.47
N SER A 56 -8.65 16.21 0.41
CA SER A 56 -9.71 16.10 1.40
C SER A 56 -10.19 14.64 1.50
N VAL A 57 -10.60 14.25 2.70
CA VAL A 57 -11.13 12.89 2.99
C VAL A 57 -12.24 12.51 2.01
N ARG A 58 -13.10 13.46 1.63
CA ARG A 58 -14.18 13.23 0.67
C ARG A 58 -13.64 12.86 -0.71
N SER A 59 -12.71 13.65 -1.26
CA SER A 59 -12.16 13.43 -2.60
C SER A 59 -11.29 12.17 -2.66
N ALA A 60 -10.52 11.90 -1.61
CA ALA A 60 -9.78 10.65 -1.46
C ALA A 60 -10.70 9.42 -1.47
N ASN A 61 -11.78 9.44 -0.69
CA ASN A 61 -12.74 8.32 -0.63
C ASN A 61 -13.45 8.09 -1.97
N LEU A 62 -13.74 9.14 -2.74
CA LEU A 62 -14.34 9.00 -4.07
C LEU A 62 -13.37 8.36 -5.06
N LEU A 63 -12.08 8.76 -5.03
CA LEU A 63 -11.06 8.15 -5.88
C LEU A 63 -10.77 6.69 -5.53
N GLN A 64 -10.89 6.31 -4.25
CA GLN A 64 -10.72 4.92 -3.80
C GLN A 64 -11.79 3.96 -4.35
N LEU A 65 -12.90 4.47 -4.90
CA LEU A 65 -13.92 3.63 -5.55
C LEU A 65 -13.45 3.09 -6.91
N VAL A 66 -12.40 3.67 -7.48
CA VAL A 66 -11.81 3.28 -8.75
C VAL A 66 -10.46 2.63 -8.46
N PRO A 67 -10.10 1.50 -9.11
CA PRO A 67 -8.88 0.74 -8.80
C PRO A 67 -7.62 1.38 -9.42
N PHE A 68 -7.41 2.68 -9.16
CA PHE A 68 -6.17 3.37 -9.48
C PHE A 68 -5.02 2.83 -8.61
N LEU A 69 -3.85 2.76 -9.20
CA LEU A 69 -2.62 2.21 -8.62
C LEU A 69 -1.57 3.28 -8.45
N SER A 70 -1.51 4.19 -9.43
CA SER A 70 -0.55 5.28 -9.45
C SER A 70 -1.20 6.64 -9.66
N VAL A 71 -0.45 7.67 -9.28
CA VAL A 71 -0.79 9.07 -9.53
C VAL A 71 -0.88 9.34 -11.04
N GLU A 72 0.00 8.70 -11.81
CA GLU A 72 0.07 8.86 -13.26
C GLU A 72 -1.13 8.24 -13.97
N GLU A 73 -1.70 7.14 -13.46
CA GLU A 73 -3.00 6.64 -13.93
C GLU A 73 -4.09 7.70 -13.76
N VAL A 74 -4.19 8.33 -12.58
CA VAL A 74 -5.18 9.38 -12.30
C VAL A 74 -4.94 10.63 -13.18
N ALA A 75 -3.67 10.97 -13.42
CA ALA A 75 -3.30 12.08 -14.28
C ALA A 75 -3.65 11.85 -15.75
N ALA A 76 -3.55 10.60 -16.24
CA ALA A 76 -3.86 10.23 -17.61
C ALA A 76 -5.37 10.19 -17.91
N VAL A 77 -6.23 10.04 -16.89
CA VAL A 77 -7.69 10.04 -17.08
C VAL A 77 -8.17 11.44 -17.47
N PRO A 78 -8.96 11.61 -18.55
CA PRO A 78 -9.57 12.89 -18.90
C PRO A 78 -10.50 13.45 -17.83
N ASP A 79 -10.61 14.78 -17.74
CA ASP A 79 -11.49 15.48 -16.79
C ASP A 79 -12.95 15.02 -16.92
N ASP A 80 -13.45 14.90 -18.15
CA ASP A 80 -14.83 14.48 -18.42
C ASP A 80 -15.10 13.09 -17.86
N THR A 81 -14.16 12.15 -18.01
CA THR A 81 -14.26 10.79 -17.47
C THR A 81 -14.22 10.77 -15.94
N LEU A 82 -13.42 11.63 -15.31
CA LEU A 82 -13.44 11.77 -13.85
C LEU A 82 -14.77 12.33 -13.34
N LEU A 83 -15.40 13.25 -14.08
CA LEU A 83 -16.70 13.83 -13.72
C LEU A 83 -17.88 12.86 -13.87
N GLU A 84 -17.72 11.76 -14.62
CA GLU A 84 -18.70 10.68 -14.66
C GLU A 84 -18.76 9.89 -13.34
N LEU A 85 -17.73 9.99 -12.49
CA LEU A 85 -17.72 9.35 -11.17
C LEU A 85 -18.77 9.98 -10.26
N ARG A 86 -19.71 9.16 -9.81
CA ARG A 86 -20.84 9.61 -8.98
C ARG A 86 -20.35 10.33 -7.72
N GLY A 87 -20.66 11.63 -7.63
CA GLY A 87 -20.32 12.46 -6.46
C GLY A 87 -19.03 13.26 -6.61
N LEU A 88 -18.28 13.08 -7.71
CA LEU A 88 -17.14 13.90 -8.09
C LEU A 88 -17.63 15.11 -8.89
N GLY A 89 -17.61 16.28 -8.25
CA GLY A 89 -17.96 17.54 -8.90
C GLY A 89 -16.72 18.34 -9.30
N GLN A 90 -16.93 19.45 -10.00
CA GLN A 90 -15.88 20.37 -10.45
C GLN A 90 -14.90 20.80 -9.34
N GLY A 91 -15.39 21.00 -8.11
CA GLY A 91 -14.53 21.34 -6.97
C GLY A 91 -13.57 20.22 -6.57
N ALA A 92 -14.05 18.97 -6.55
CA ALA A 92 -13.22 17.80 -6.26
C ALA A 92 -12.23 17.53 -7.42
N LEU A 93 -12.67 17.74 -8.67
CA LEU A 93 -11.79 17.65 -9.84
C LEU A 93 -10.65 18.67 -9.76
N ALA A 94 -10.96 19.94 -9.47
CA ALA A 94 -9.96 21.00 -9.32
C ALA A 94 -8.97 20.70 -8.20
N GLU A 95 -9.46 20.17 -7.07
CA GLU A 95 -8.63 19.69 -5.97
C GLU A 95 -7.68 18.57 -6.42
N ILE A 96 -8.19 17.55 -7.12
CA ILE A 96 -7.38 16.45 -7.66
C ILE A 96 -6.32 16.97 -8.62
N ARG A 97 -6.69 17.83 -9.57
CA ARG A 97 -5.72 18.41 -10.53
C ARG A 97 -4.69 19.29 -9.84
N SER A 98 -5.07 20.05 -8.82
CA SER A 98 -4.12 20.82 -8.01
C SER A 98 -3.16 19.91 -7.25
N ALA A 99 -3.65 18.82 -6.66
CA ALA A 99 -2.81 17.86 -5.94
C ALA A 99 -1.86 17.10 -6.89
N LEU A 100 -2.32 16.75 -8.09
CA LEU A 100 -1.47 16.14 -9.12
C LEU A 100 -0.32 17.05 -9.59
N ALA A 101 -0.50 18.37 -9.52
CA ALA A 101 0.54 19.34 -9.82
C ALA A 101 1.53 19.55 -8.65
N ASP A 102 1.28 18.96 -7.48
CA ASP A 102 2.10 19.17 -6.29
C ASP A 102 3.50 18.53 -6.45
N PRO A 103 4.59 19.30 -6.26
CA PRO A 103 5.96 18.78 -6.36
C PRO A 103 6.29 17.64 -5.39
N SER A 104 5.57 17.54 -4.26
CA SER A 104 5.78 16.50 -3.25
C SER A 104 5.52 15.09 -3.78
N LEU A 105 4.64 14.92 -4.78
CA LEU A 105 4.39 13.63 -5.41
C LEU A 105 5.62 13.13 -6.18
N ARG A 106 6.29 14.02 -6.91
CA ARG A 106 7.54 13.68 -7.61
C ARG A 106 8.68 13.40 -6.64
N ALA A 107 8.74 14.14 -5.53
CA ALA A 107 9.69 13.86 -4.46
C ALA A 107 9.43 12.48 -3.83
N PHE A 108 8.16 12.07 -3.69
CA PHE A 108 7.79 10.75 -3.19
C PHE A 108 8.25 9.62 -4.11
N ALA A 109 8.02 9.76 -5.43
CA ALA A 109 8.54 8.80 -6.42
C ALA A 109 10.06 8.71 -6.38
N GLY A 110 10.76 9.85 -6.45
CA GLY A 110 12.24 9.89 -6.37
C GLY A 110 12.77 9.32 -5.06
N MET A 111 12.04 9.48 -3.95
CA MET A 111 12.35 8.83 -2.69
C MET A 111 12.23 7.30 -2.78
N LEU A 112 11.24 6.75 -3.49
CA LEU A 112 11.04 5.31 -3.65
C LEU A 112 12.03 4.68 -4.64
N THR A 113 12.46 5.41 -5.67
CA THR A 113 13.31 4.91 -6.75
C THR A 113 14.80 5.22 -6.56
N ALA A 114 15.17 6.11 -5.62
CA ALA A 114 16.57 6.43 -5.36
C ALA A 114 17.38 5.14 -5.10
N PRO A 115 18.34 4.80 -5.99
CA PRO A 115 19.29 3.74 -5.68
C PRO A 115 20.11 4.24 -4.49
N GLY A 116 19.89 3.62 -3.32
CA GLY A 116 20.78 3.82 -2.19
C GLY A 116 22.19 3.52 -2.66
N SER A 117 23.10 4.49 -2.54
CA SER A 117 24.50 4.37 -2.92
C SER A 117 25.03 2.99 -2.51
N GLU A 118 25.31 2.14 -3.50
CA GLU A 118 25.87 0.81 -3.24
C GLU A 118 27.26 0.95 -2.61
N PRO A 119 27.51 0.47 -1.39
CA PRO A 119 28.85 0.03 -1.07
C PRO A 119 29.10 -1.26 -1.85
N SER A 120 30.16 -1.24 -2.66
CA SER A 120 30.62 -2.36 -3.46
C SER A 120 30.70 -3.67 -2.66
N SER A 121 30.26 -4.75 -3.30
CA SER A 121 30.18 -6.10 -2.74
C SER A 121 31.50 -6.62 -2.18
N GLU A 122 31.42 -7.34 -1.06
CA GLU A 122 32.16 -8.58 -0.82
C GLU A 122 31.57 -9.31 0.39
N GLY A 123 31.21 -10.60 0.23
CA GLY A 123 30.90 -11.50 1.34
C GLY A 123 29.48 -12.08 1.33
N SER A 124 29.38 -13.37 1.03
CA SER A 124 28.22 -14.24 1.16
C SER A 124 27.73 -14.39 2.61
N ASP A 125 26.44 -14.65 2.80
CA ASP A 125 25.89 -15.78 3.59
C ASP A 125 24.43 -15.54 4.02
N HIS A 126 23.71 -16.63 4.29
CA HIS A 126 22.27 -16.72 4.55
C HIS A 126 21.75 -16.01 5.83
N SER A 127 22.26 -14.83 6.20
CA SER A 127 21.87 -14.09 7.42
C SER A 127 20.99 -12.85 7.16
N SER A 128 20.65 -12.53 5.91
CA SER A 128 19.98 -11.25 5.59
C SER A 128 18.58 -11.11 6.18
N GLY A 129 17.88 -12.21 6.45
CA GLY A 129 16.57 -12.19 7.12
C GLY A 129 16.64 -11.81 8.60
N ASP A 130 17.72 -12.19 9.28
CA ASP A 130 17.90 -11.95 10.72
C ASP A 130 18.29 -10.48 10.99
N GLY A 131 19.08 -9.88 10.08
CA GLY A 131 19.45 -8.47 10.16
C GLY A 131 18.26 -7.50 9.99
N ILE A 132 17.26 -7.86 9.19
CA ILE A 132 16.04 -7.07 8.99
C ILE A 132 15.13 -7.18 10.23
N ALA A 133 14.91 -8.40 10.71
CA ALA A 133 14.05 -8.65 11.88
C ALA A 133 14.63 -8.04 13.18
N ALA A 134 15.96 -8.08 13.35
CA ALA A 134 16.65 -7.54 14.53
C ALA A 134 16.40 -6.04 14.78
N ARG A 135 15.97 -5.30 13.76
CA ARG A 135 15.70 -3.85 13.83
C ARG A 135 14.32 -3.51 14.41
N LEU A 136 13.43 -4.49 14.51
CA LEU A 136 12.10 -4.33 15.08
C LEU A 136 12.08 -4.78 16.55
N ARG A 137 11.10 -4.30 17.31
CA ARG A 137 10.81 -4.80 18.65
C ARG A 137 10.37 -6.28 18.59
N PRO A 138 10.61 -7.10 19.63
CA PRO A 138 10.30 -8.53 19.64
C PRO A 138 8.87 -8.86 19.23
N GLU A 139 7.90 -8.06 19.67
CA GLU A 139 6.47 -8.25 19.42
C GLU A 139 6.15 -8.15 17.93
N HIS A 140 6.75 -7.16 17.26
CA HIS A 140 6.62 -6.97 15.82
C HIS A 140 7.34 -8.06 15.01
N ARG A 141 8.44 -8.63 15.52
CA ARG A 141 9.14 -9.74 14.83
C ARG A 141 8.25 -10.97 14.74
N LEU A 142 7.54 -11.29 15.81
CA LEU A 142 6.64 -12.44 15.85
C LEU A 142 5.38 -12.17 15.03
N ARG A 143 4.75 -10.99 15.20
CA ARG A 143 3.54 -10.61 14.46
C ARG A 143 3.74 -10.56 12.94
N TYR A 144 4.89 -10.07 12.49
CA TYR A 144 5.23 -9.93 11.07
C TYR A 144 6.19 -11.00 10.55
N ARG A 145 6.41 -12.10 11.28
CA ARG A 145 7.45 -13.11 10.98
C ARG A 145 7.47 -13.55 9.51
N ASP A 146 6.32 -13.97 9.00
CA ASP A 146 6.22 -14.52 7.65
C ASP A 146 6.34 -13.43 6.58
N PHE A 147 5.85 -12.22 6.88
CA PHE A 147 6.04 -11.04 6.04
C PHE A 147 7.53 -10.63 5.97
N LEU A 148 8.23 -10.58 7.10
CA LEU A 148 9.66 -10.25 7.17
C LEU A 148 10.52 -11.27 6.42
N ARG A 149 10.14 -12.56 6.47
CA ARG A 149 10.77 -13.61 5.66
C ARG A 149 10.57 -13.36 4.16
N GLY A 150 9.35 -13.01 3.75
CA GLY A 150 9.05 -12.64 2.36
C GLY A 150 9.79 -11.38 1.92
N LEU A 151 9.85 -10.37 2.79
CA LEU A 151 10.54 -9.10 2.55
C LEU A 151 12.04 -9.31 2.33
N ALA A 152 12.68 -10.16 3.14
CA ALA A 152 14.09 -10.50 2.98
C ALA A 152 14.37 -11.24 1.65
N ALA A 153 13.40 -12.01 1.14
CA ALA A 153 13.52 -12.73 -0.12
C ALA A 153 13.21 -11.88 -1.36
N ALA A 154 12.51 -10.75 -1.20
CA ALA A 154 12.03 -9.92 -2.30
C ALA A 154 13.12 -9.08 -3.00
N GLY A 155 14.32 -8.95 -2.40
CA GLY A 155 15.44 -8.23 -3.01
C GLY A 155 15.19 -6.74 -3.22
N LEU A 156 14.43 -6.10 -2.33
CA LEU A 156 14.12 -4.67 -2.42
C LEU A 156 15.35 -3.79 -2.08
N PRO A 157 15.42 -2.56 -2.62
CA PRO A 157 16.43 -1.59 -2.22
C PRO A 157 16.42 -1.34 -0.70
N ALA A 158 17.61 -1.17 -0.10
CA ALA A 158 17.76 -0.98 1.35
C ALA A 158 16.93 0.20 1.89
N ALA A 159 16.86 1.32 1.16
CA ALA A 159 16.07 2.48 1.55
C ALA A 159 14.55 2.18 1.63
N SER A 160 14.05 1.29 0.78
CA SER A 160 12.64 0.85 0.82
C SER A 160 12.39 -0.09 1.99
N VAL A 161 13.33 -1.00 2.27
CA VAL A 161 13.28 -1.86 3.47
C VAL A 161 13.29 -1.01 4.74
N ASP A 162 14.15 0.01 4.82
CA ASP A 162 14.24 0.92 5.97
C ASP A 162 12.91 1.63 6.26
N ARG A 163 12.23 2.12 5.21
CA ARG A 163 10.93 2.78 5.37
C ARG A 163 9.85 1.81 5.83
N ILE A 164 9.81 0.60 5.28
CA ILE A 164 8.86 -0.44 5.71
C ILE A 164 9.08 -0.74 7.20
N LEU A 165 10.33 -0.94 7.63
CA LEU A 165 10.65 -1.20 9.03
C LEU A 165 10.29 -0.01 9.94
N ASN A 166 10.52 1.22 9.50
CA ASN A 166 10.12 2.42 10.24
C ASN A 166 8.60 2.53 10.37
N SER A 167 7.86 2.20 9.31
CA SER A 167 6.39 2.15 9.34
C SER A 167 5.90 1.12 10.35
N ILE A 168 6.41 -0.11 10.28
CA ILE A 168 6.06 -1.19 11.22
C ILE A 168 6.42 -0.80 12.66
N SER A 169 7.56 -0.15 12.87
CA SER A 169 8.01 0.29 14.20
C SER A 169 7.12 1.39 14.80
N ALA A 170 6.43 2.17 13.96
CA ALA A 170 5.52 3.23 14.40
C ALA A 170 4.12 2.70 14.73
N GLU A 171 3.80 1.44 14.40
CA GLU A 171 2.53 0.83 14.76
C GLU A 171 2.45 0.56 16.26
N PRO A 172 1.30 0.83 16.91
CA PRO A 172 1.10 0.47 18.30
C PRO A 172 0.96 -1.04 18.46
N VAL A 173 1.66 -1.60 19.44
CA VAL A 173 1.47 -2.99 19.87
C VAL A 173 0.13 -3.06 20.63
N PRO A 174 -0.77 -4.01 20.33
CA PRO A 174 -2.02 -4.14 21.04
C PRO A 174 -1.76 -4.55 22.51
N PRO A 175 -2.53 -4.02 23.48
CA PRO A 175 -2.44 -4.47 24.87
C PRO A 175 -2.96 -5.90 25.02
N ALA A 176 -2.37 -6.67 25.93
CA ALA A 176 -2.86 -8.01 26.26
C ALA A 176 -4.25 -7.95 26.92
N ASP A 177 -5.17 -8.81 26.49
CA ASP A 177 -6.52 -8.92 27.05
C ASP A 177 -6.53 -9.94 28.21
N PRO A 178 -6.86 -9.52 29.45
CA PRO A 178 -6.85 -10.41 30.61
C PRO A 178 -7.86 -11.56 30.50
N ILE A 179 -8.93 -11.42 29.71
CA ILE A 179 -9.89 -12.50 29.47
C ILE A 179 -9.25 -13.60 28.62
N VAL A 180 -8.48 -13.22 27.60
CA VAL A 180 -7.78 -14.18 26.73
C VAL A 180 -6.69 -14.91 27.52
N GLU A 181 -5.94 -14.19 28.36
CA GLU A 181 -4.96 -14.79 29.26
C GLU A 181 -5.59 -15.82 30.21
N ASP A 182 -6.69 -15.48 30.87
CA ASP A 182 -7.39 -16.37 31.81
C ASP A 182 -7.96 -17.63 31.10
N ILE A 183 -8.49 -17.48 29.89
CA ILE A 183 -8.97 -18.62 29.08
C ILE A 183 -7.81 -19.53 28.69
N LEU A 184 -6.69 -18.99 28.21
CA LEU A 184 -5.54 -19.79 27.79
C LEU A 184 -4.85 -20.46 28.98
N GLN A 185 -4.79 -19.76 30.13
CA GLN A 185 -4.26 -20.29 31.38
C GLN A 185 -5.14 -21.41 31.94
N SER A 186 -6.47 -21.22 31.98
CA SER A 186 -7.42 -22.24 32.45
C SER A 186 -7.50 -23.46 31.53
N ALA A 187 -7.28 -23.27 30.23
CA ALA A 187 -7.14 -24.36 29.26
C ALA A 187 -5.76 -25.06 29.32
N ASN A 188 -4.82 -24.58 30.14
CA ASN A 188 -3.43 -25.06 30.21
C ASN A 188 -2.74 -25.07 28.83
N ALA A 189 -3.07 -24.08 27.99
CA ALA A 189 -2.53 -23.91 26.65
C ALA A 189 -1.27 -23.01 26.69
N THR A 190 -0.24 -23.47 27.40
CA THR A 190 0.95 -22.66 27.74
C THR A 190 1.66 -22.09 26.51
N ASP A 191 1.85 -22.89 25.45
CA ASP A 191 2.50 -22.42 24.22
C ASP A 191 1.72 -21.29 23.53
N LEU A 192 0.39 -21.31 23.61
CA LEU A 192 -0.47 -20.27 23.04
C LEU A 192 -0.51 -19.03 23.92
N LEU A 193 -0.45 -19.20 25.24
CA LEU A 193 -0.34 -18.10 26.18
C LEU A 193 0.98 -17.34 25.99
N ASP A 194 2.11 -18.06 25.88
CA ASP A 194 3.43 -17.48 25.65
C ASP A 194 3.47 -16.72 24.32
N TYR A 195 2.92 -17.31 23.25
CA TYR A 195 2.81 -16.62 21.95
C TYR A 195 1.93 -15.36 22.03
N TYR A 196 0.83 -15.43 22.78
CA TYR A 196 -0.07 -14.29 22.96
C TYR A 196 0.61 -13.16 23.71
N THR A 197 1.30 -13.45 24.82
CA THR A 197 2.01 -12.44 25.60
C THR A 197 3.19 -11.84 24.83
N ASP A 198 3.92 -12.64 24.05
CA ASP A 198 5.07 -12.17 23.28
C ASP A 198 4.70 -11.27 22.09
N THR A 199 3.41 -11.20 21.72
CA THR A 199 2.90 -10.38 20.61
C THR A 199 2.12 -9.14 21.07
N HIS A 200 1.90 -8.99 22.38
CA HIS A 200 1.11 -7.92 22.97
C HIS A 200 1.94 -7.11 23.98
N GLU A 201 1.57 -5.84 24.18
CA GLU A 201 2.19 -5.03 25.22
C GLU A 201 1.65 -5.47 26.57
N HIS A 202 2.57 -5.75 27.50
CA HIS A 202 2.20 -5.98 28.89
C HIS A 202 1.64 -4.69 29.47
N VAL A 203 0.32 -4.64 29.62
CA VAL A 203 -0.31 -3.58 30.39
C VAL A 203 0.14 -3.75 31.83
N ALA A 204 1.12 -2.94 32.26
CA ALA A 204 1.28 -2.69 33.67
C ALA A 204 -0.07 -2.14 34.15
N LEU A 205 -0.78 -2.94 34.96
CA LEU A 205 -1.98 -2.52 35.67
C LEU A 205 -1.61 -1.38 36.62
N ASP A 206 -1.44 -0.18 36.09
CA ASP A 206 -1.52 1.02 36.90
C ASP A 206 -2.98 1.19 37.29
N ALA A 207 -3.18 1.05 38.60
CA ALA A 207 -4.43 1.19 39.32
C ALA A 207 -5.29 2.36 38.82
N PHE A 208 -6.61 2.16 38.88
CA PHE A 208 -7.76 3.04 38.56
C PHE A 208 -8.43 2.71 37.21
N GLY A 209 -9.63 2.13 37.11
CA GLY A 209 -10.63 1.67 38.07
C GLY A 209 -11.90 1.27 37.30
N ALA A 210 -12.59 0.26 37.84
CA ALA A 210 -13.91 -0.28 37.49
C ALA A 210 -14.05 -1.14 36.19
N PRO A 211 -14.65 -2.35 36.30
CA PRO A 211 -14.97 -3.18 35.14
C PRO A 211 -16.19 -2.59 34.41
N LEU A 212 -16.00 -2.19 33.15
CA LEU A 212 -17.12 -2.03 32.22
C LEU A 212 -17.64 -3.42 31.87
N ARG A 213 -18.72 -3.83 32.56
CA ARG A 213 -19.53 -4.99 32.16
C ARG A 213 -19.97 -4.81 30.69
N PRO A 214 -19.75 -5.78 29.79
CA PRO A 214 -20.30 -5.71 28.45
C PRO A 214 -21.84 -5.83 28.50
N PRO A 215 -22.60 -5.05 27.70
CA PRO A 215 -24.06 -4.94 27.78
C PRO A 215 -24.85 -6.16 27.27
N PHE A 216 -24.22 -7.32 27.09
CA PHE A 216 -24.85 -8.49 26.44
C PHE A 216 -25.24 -9.62 27.42
N LEU A 217 -25.12 -9.41 28.73
CA LEU A 217 -25.44 -10.41 29.77
C LEU A 217 -26.68 -10.08 30.62
N ASP A 218 -27.67 -9.39 30.05
CA ASP A 218 -29.02 -9.34 30.61
C ASP A 218 -30.04 -9.89 29.60
N ARG A 219 -30.24 -11.22 29.62
CA ARG A 219 -31.49 -11.89 29.24
C ARG A 219 -31.70 -13.15 30.08
#